data_AF-A0A3B0STC1-F1
#
_entry.id   AF-A0A3B0STC1-F1
#
_cell.length_a   1.000
_cell.length_b   1.000
_cell.length_c   1.000
_cell.angle_alpha   90.00
_cell.angle_beta   90.00
_cell.angle_gamma   90.00
#
_symmetry.space_group_name_H-M   'P 1'
#
loop_
_entity.id
_entity.type
_entity.pdbx_description
1 polymer ?
#
loop_
_entity_poly.entity_id
_entity_poly.type
_entity_poly.pdbx_seq_one_letter_code
_entity_poly.pdbx_strand_id
1 'polypeptide(L)'
;MVGALQAARLLKDIFDDRLHIELSHHGMPEDDVRNEVLADVAFRLGIPTVATNNVHYGYRSEARIADVVAAISGRWNLDEADGYRSASDLRYLRSPDEMAAQFERYPGAVARAADLGRDLAFDLTLIAPELPDFPMPGAFTTEDEYLRHLVMDGAKEVYPGLNGGIAPNALERMEHELGVIEELGFAGFFLVAWDIVRFARSKNIYCQIRGSGADSAICRCIGLTRVDPIRLNLPFERFLSSERGRPPDIDIDFEAERREEVIQYCYQRYGRERAAMVANVITYRAKSVLQDVGKSFGLTQAQVNGLTRYLDTRSAKDLRSVVDLPEGLTAEFIYDFCKRLDGFPRHLGIHSGGMVVAHRPLWEMVPMEWGRMEDRTVLQWDKDDCAAMGIVKFDLLALGALNALHLTVDAIREVHGVDIDLATIPQEPVIYDMVTRADTVGIFQIESRAQMATLPKMKPRTFYDLAIEVALIRPGPIQGH
;
A
#
# COMPACT_ATOMS: atom_id res chain seq x y z
N MET A 1 35.58 -2.25 31.55
CA MET A 1 35.31 -1.08 32.42
C MET A 1 35.78 0.25 31.80
N VAL A 2 37.08 0.50 31.60
CA VAL A 2 37.59 1.80 31.08
C VAL A 2 36.95 2.20 29.75
N GLY A 3 36.90 1.28 28.77
CA GLY A 3 36.25 1.55 27.49
C GLY A 3 34.75 1.86 27.60
N ALA A 4 34.04 1.18 28.50
CA ALA A 4 32.61 1.43 28.74
C ALA A 4 32.37 2.82 29.36
N LEU A 5 33.20 3.24 30.32
CA LEU A 5 33.14 4.60 30.88
C LEU A 5 33.41 5.68 29.82
N GLN A 6 34.38 5.45 28.93
CA GLN A 6 34.70 6.39 27.86
C GLN A 6 33.55 6.52 26.86
N ALA A 7 32.97 5.39 26.43
CA ALA A 7 31.83 5.37 25.53
C ALA A 7 30.59 6.02 26.16
N ALA A 8 30.29 5.70 27.42
CA ALA A 8 29.14 6.27 28.13
C ALA A 8 29.30 7.78 28.37
N ARG A 9 30.51 8.29 28.63
CA ARG A 9 30.77 9.74 28.71
C ARG A 9 30.49 10.43 27.39
N LEU A 10 31.01 9.89 26.28
CA LEU A 10 30.77 10.45 24.96
C LEU A 10 29.26 10.51 24.64
N LEU A 11 28.52 9.43 24.93
CA LEU A 11 27.07 9.42 24.72
C LEU A 11 26.36 10.40 25.66
N LYS A 12 26.82 10.55 26.91
CA LYS A 12 26.24 11.50 27.85
C LYS A 12 26.44 12.94 27.37
N ASP A 13 27.60 13.26 26.80
CA ASP A 13 27.87 14.60 26.25
C ASP A 13 26.94 14.92 25.05
N ILE A 14 26.46 13.91 24.32
CA ILE A 14 25.57 14.07 23.16
C ILE A 14 24.09 14.10 23.56
N PHE A 15 23.67 13.18 24.42
CA PHE A 15 22.25 12.94 24.73
C PHE A 15 21.81 13.55 26.07
N ASP A 16 22.76 13.94 26.92
CA ASP A 16 22.57 14.51 28.25
C ASP A 16 21.61 13.68 29.13
N ASP A 17 20.50 14.27 29.56
CA ASP A 17 19.48 13.66 30.40
C ASP A 17 18.62 12.62 29.66
N ARG A 18 18.71 12.55 28.32
CA ARG A 18 18.00 11.56 27.50
C ARG A 18 18.72 10.22 27.40
N LEU A 19 19.93 10.10 27.97
CA LEU A 19 20.69 8.85 27.98
C LEU A 19 20.28 7.95 29.15
N HIS A 20 20.01 6.69 28.85
CA HIS A 20 19.81 5.63 29.83
C HIS A 20 20.74 4.46 29.53
N ILE A 21 21.20 3.76 30.57
CA ILE A 21 21.97 2.52 30.41
C ILE A 21 21.02 1.33 30.50
N GLU A 22 20.91 0.61 29.39
CA GLU A 22 20.10 -0.60 29.28
C GLU A 22 20.72 -1.77 30.04
N LEU A 23 19.90 -2.43 30.87
CA LEU A 23 20.19 -3.71 31.49
C LEU A 23 19.24 -4.75 30.91
N SER A 24 19.79 -5.85 30.39
CA SER A 24 19.01 -6.97 29.83
C SER A 24 19.52 -8.29 30.42
N HIS A 25 18.64 -9.29 30.58
CA HIS A 25 19.05 -10.59 31.13
C HIS A 25 18.23 -11.72 30.50
N HIS A 26 18.89 -12.52 29.67
CA HIS A 26 18.34 -13.66 28.94
C HIS A 26 18.81 -15.01 29.50
N GLY A 27 19.48 -15.02 30.66
CA GLY A 27 19.99 -16.26 31.26
C GLY A 27 21.28 -16.75 30.60
N MET A 28 21.97 -15.88 29.86
CA MET A 28 23.26 -16.20 29.27
C MET A 28 24.36 -16.08 30.33
N PRO A 29 25.45 -16.87 30.24
CA PRO A 29 26.50 -16.88 31.26
C PRO A 29 27.15 -15.52 31.58
N GLU A 30 27.12 -14.58 30.63
CA GLU A 30 27.74 -13.26 30.78
C GLU A 30 26.77 -12.16 31.21
N ASP A 31 25.46 -12.43 31.30
CA ASP A 31 24.45 -11.39 31.53
C ASP A 31 24.63 -10.69 32.88
N ASP A 32 24.89 -11.44 33.95
CA ASP A 32 25.12 -10.88 35.29
C ASP A 32 26.35 -9.98 35.31
N VAL A 33 27.48 -10.46 34.79
CA VAL A 33 28.75 -9.70 34.78
C VAL A 33 28.61 -8.45 33.91
N ARG A 34 27.94 -8.56 32.75
CA ARG A 34 27.66 -7.42 31.89
C ARG A 34 26.83 -6.37 32.63
N ASN A 35 25.73 -6.79 33.27
CA ASN A 35 24.84 -5.87 33.97
C ASN A 35 25.49 -5.22 35.19
N GLU A 36 26.35 -5.94 35.92
CA GLU A 36 27.13 -5.37 37.04
C GLU A 36 28.08 -4.26 36.54
N VAL A 37 28.78 -4.51 35.43
CA VAL A 37 29.65 -3.51 34.81
C VAL A 37 28.86 -2.29 34.32
N LEU A 38 27.73 -2.51 33.66
CA LEU A 38 26.87 -1.43 33.16
C LEU A 38 26.26 -0.60 34.29
N ALA A 39 25.82 -1.25 35.37
CA ALA A 39 25.30 -0.57 36.55
C ALA A 39 26.37 0.26 37.27
N ASP A 40 27.61 -0.23 37.38
CA ASP A 40 28.73 0.55 37.95
C ASP A 40 29.07 1.78 37.08
N VAL A 41 29.06 1.62 35.75
CA VAL A 41 29.23 2.76 34.82
C VAL A 41 28.13 3.80 35.02
N ALA A 42 26.88 3.34 35.08
CA ALA A 42 25.70 4.18 35.31
C ALA A 42 25.81 4.97 36.62
N PHE A 43 26.17 4.28 37.70
CA PHE A 43 26.38 4.88 39.01
C PHE A 43 27.49 5.95 38.99
N ARG A 44 28.67 5.63 38.43
CA ARG A 44 29.82 6.55 38.40
C ARG A 44 29.60 7.80 37.56
N LEU A 45 28.77 7.71 36.52
CA LEU A 45 28.48 8.82 35.62
C LEU A 45 27.15 9.51 35.95
N GLY A 46 26.39 9.02 36.94
CA GLY A 46 25.06 9.52 37.26
C GLY A 46 24.08 9.41 36.10
N ILE A 47 24.15 8.31 35.34
CA ILE A 47 23.23 8.00 34.24
C ILE A 47 22.19 6.99 34.77
N PRO A 48 20.87 7.19 34.58
CA PRO A 48 19.86 6.23 35.03
C PRO A 48 19.95 4.90 34.27
N THR A 49 19.64 3.79 34.95
CA THR A 49 19.51 2.47 34.30
C THR A 49 18.06 2.15 33.96
N VAL A 50 17.82 1.43 32.86
CA VAL A 50 16.50 0.90 32.48
C VAL A 50 16.59 -0.59 32.23
N ALA A 51 15.60 -1.35 32.69
CA ALA A 51 15.53 -2.78 32.43
C ALA A 51 14.70 -3.05 31.17
N THR A 52 15.24 -3.85 30.24
CA THR A 52 14.55 -4.30 29.03
C THR A 52 14.65 -5.81 28.90
N ASN A 53 13.80 -6.41 28.05
CA ASN A 53 13.92 -7.83 27.73
C ASN A 53 14.33 -8.11 26.29
N ASN A 54 14.54 -7.09 25.45
CA ASN A 54 14.82 -7.24 24.01
C ASN A 54 13.90 -8.29 23.35
N VAL A 55 12.59 -8.05 23.45
CA VAL A 55 11.54 -9.02 23.12
C VAL A 55 11.51 -9.31 21.63
N HIS A 56 11.49 -10.60 21.26
CA HIS A 56 11.39 -11.05 19.86
C HIS A 56 10.12 -11.86 19.58
N TYR A 57 9.40 -12.28 20.63
CA TYR A 57 8.20 -13.10 20.52
C TYR A 57 7.27 -12.85 21.72
N GLY A 58 5.98 -13.15 21.57
CA GLY A 58 4.98 -12.85 22.60
C GLY A 58 5.09 -13.80 23.78
N TYR A 59 5.22 -15.10 23.50
CA TYR A 59 5.21 -16.15 24.51
C TYR A 59 6.47 -17.01 24.49
N ARG A 60 6.88 -17.52 25.66
CA ARG A 60 8.04 -18.41 25.79
C ARG A 60 7.99 -19.64 24.84
N SER A 61 6.79 -20.16 24.57
CA SER A 61 6.55 -21.28 23.64
C SER A 61 6.82 -20.96 22.16
N GLU A 62 7.08 -19.69 21.83
CA GLU A 62 7.37 -19.22 20.47
C GLU A 62 8.88 -19.11 20.18
N ALA A 63 9.75 -19.39 21.16
CA ALA A 63 11.20 -19.32 20.97
C ALA A 63 11.68 -20.14 19.76
N ARG A 64 11.17 -21.37 19.58
CA ARG A 64 11.50 -22.22 18.42
C ARG A 64 11.06 -21.62 17.09
N ILE A 65 9.96 -20.87 17.07
CA ILE A 65 9.53 -20.15 15.86
C ILE A 65 10.47 -19.00 15.56
N ALA A 66 10.87 -18.25 16.59
CA ALA A 66 11.82 -17.18 16.42
C ALA A 66 13.16 -17.67 15.84
N ASP A 67 13.63 -18.84 16.26
CA ASP A 67 14.82 -19.48 15.67
C ASP A 67 14.64 -19.80 14.19
N VAL A 68 13.48 -20.35 13.81
CA VAL A 68 13.15 -20.63 12.39
C VAL A 68 13.09 -19.34 11.57
N VAL A 69 12.45 -18.29 12.09
CA VAL A 69 12.38 -16.98 11.41
C VAL A 69 13.78 -16.35 11.29
N ALA A 70 14.60 -16.45 12.33
CA ALA A 70 15.98 -15.97 12.31
C ALA A 70 16.83 -16.72 11.27
N ALA A 71 16.70 -18.05 11.19
CA ALA A 71 17.38 -18.86 10.19
C ALA A 71 16.94 -18.50 8.76
N ILE A 72 15.63 -18.31 8.53
CA ILE A 72 15.09 -17.84 7.25
C ILE A 72 15.68 -16.48 6.88
N SER A 73 15.72 -15.52 7.81
CA SER A 73 16.29 -14.19 7.60
C SER A 73 17.79 -14.25 7.28
N GLY A 74 18.54 -15.11 7.99
CA GLY A 74 19.96 -15.37 7.76
C GLY A 74 20.26 -16.16 6.49
N ARG A 75 19.25 -16.71 5.83
CA ARG A 75 19.36 -17.63 4.68
C ARG A 75 20.16 -18.90 5.01
N TRP A 76 19.97 -19.41 6.22
CA TRP A 76 20.62 -20.61 6.74
C TRP A 76 19.60 -21.70 7.01
N ASN A 77 20.06 -22.95 7.04
CA ASN A 77 19.34 -23.99 7.76
C ASN A 77 19.62 -23.89 9.29
N LEU A 78 18.85 -24.63 10.10
CA LEU A 78 18.95 -24.56 11.56
C LEU A 78 20.28 -25.06 12.11
N ASP A 79 20.98 -25.96 11.41
CA ASP A 79 22.30 -26.47 11.81
C ASP A 79 23.38 -25.41 11.53
N GLU A 80 23.30 -24.76 10.37
CA GLU A 80 24.15 -23.62 10.00
C GLU A 80 23.93 -22.42 10.92
N ALA A 81 22.69 -22.22 11.38
CA ALA A 81 22.32 -21.13 12.28
C ALA A 81 22.72 -21.38 13.74
N ASP A 82 23.21 -22.57 14.11
CA ASP A 82 23.40 -22.99 15.51
C ASP A 82 24.17 -21.96 16.36
N GLY A 83 25.29 -21.45 15.85
CA GLY A 83 26.11 -20.45 16.55
C GLY A 83 25.49 -19.05 16.64
N TYR A 84 24.38 -18.79 15.94
CA TYR A 84 23.66 -17.52 15.94
C TYR A 84 22.33 -17.59 16.68
N ARG A 85 21.87 -18.80 17.06
CA ARG A 85 20.63 -18.99 17.83
C ARG A 85 20.84 -18.58 19.29
N SER A 86 19.77 -18.15 19.95
CA SER A 86 19.83 -17.93 21.38
C SER A 86 19.94 -19.28 22.10
N ALA A 87 20.84 -19.39 23.07
CA ALA A 87 20.88 -20.55 23.96
C ALA A 87 19.75 -20.54 25.00
N SER A 88 18.86 -19.55 24.96
CA SER A 88 17.77 -19.33 25.91
C SER A 88 16.43 -19.10 25.20
N ASP A 89 15.34 -19.38 25.89
CA ASP A 89 13.97 -19.07 25.46
C ASP A 89 13.38 -17.85 26.18
N LEU A 90 14.24 -16.98 26.73
CA LEU A 90 13.86 -15.91 27.66
C LEU A 90 13.61 -14.54 26.99
N ARG A 91 13.54 -14.46 25.66
CA ARG A 91 13.26 -13.23 24.89
C ARG A 91 11.79 -13.03 24.55
N TYR A 92 10.89 -13.57 25.38
CA TYR A 92 9.44 -13.35 25.27
C TYR A 92 9.00 -12.07 25.99
N LEU A 93 7.74 -11.66 25.83
CA LEU A 93 7.17 -10.58 26.61
C LEU A 93 6.90 -11.04 28.05
N ARG A 94 7.85 -10.73 28.96
CA ARG A 94 7.75 -11.06 30.39
C ARG A 94 6.68 -10.26 31.11
N SER A 95 6.10 -10.86 32.14
CA SER A 95 5.21 -10.16 33.06
C SER A 95 5.98 -9.13 33.92
N PRO A 96 5.28 -8.15 34.52
CA PRO A 96 5.91 -7.22 35.46
C PRO A 96 6.62 -7.92 36.63
N ASP A 97 6.04 -9.01 37.17
CA ASP A 97 6.61 -9.77 38.28
C ASP A 97 7.88 -10.52 37.87
N GLU A 98 7.89 -11.11 36.66
CA GLU A 98 9.08 -11.76 36.11
C GLU A 98 10.22 -10.76 35.90
N MET A 99 9.91 -9.56 35.38
CA MET A 99 10.88 -8.48 35.22
C MET A 99 11.39 -7.99 36.59
N ALA A 100 10.52 -7.80 37.57
CA ALA A 100 10.90 -7.36 38.90
C ALA A 100 11.82 -8.38 39.60
N ALA A 101 11.49 -9.66 39.54
CA ALA A 101 12.31 -10.73 40.10
C ALA A 101 13.67 -10.82 39.38
N GLN A 102 13.68 -10.74 38.04
CA GLN A 102 14.91 -10.84 37.26
C GLN A 102 15.89 -9.68 37.52
N PHE A 103 15.38 -8.48 37.84
CA PHE A 103 16.18 -7.27 38.05
C PHE A 103 16.18 -6.80 39.51
N GLU A 104 15.92 -7.69 40.48
CA GLU A 104 15.91 -7.35 41.92
C GLU A 104 17.23 -6.68 42.38
N ARG A 105 18.37 -7.10 41.80
CA ARG A 105 19.71 -6.52 42.08
C ARG A 105 19.86 -5.06 41.62
N TYR A 106 18.95 -4.54 40.79
CA TYR A 106 19.01 -3.22 40.17
C TYR A 106 17.75 -2.40 40.46
N PRO A 107 17.56 -1.94 41.71
CA PRO A 107 16.33 -1.30 42.14
C PRO A 107 15.96 -0.08 41.28
N GLY A 108 14.68 -0.02 40.93
CA GLY A 108 14.09 1.04 40.11
C GLY A 108 14.36 0.93 38.60
N ALA A 109 15.18 0.00 38.11
CA ALA A 109 15.44 -0.12 36.67
C ALA A 109 14.17 -0.47 35.87
N VAL A 110 13.33 -1.35 36.42
CA VAL A 110 12.02 -1.72 35.84
C VAL A 110 11.03 -0.55 35.91
N ALA A 111 10.96 0.13 37.05
CA ALA A 111 10.07 1.29 37.22
C ALA A 111 10.42 2.43 36.26
N ARG A 112 11.72 2.75 36.13
CA ARG A 112 12.21 3.76 35.18
C ARG A 112 11.88 3.43 33.73
N ALA A 113 11.93 2.16 33.34
CA ALA A 113 11.50 1.75 31.99
C ALA A 113 10.00 2.03 31.75
N ALA A 114 9.16 1.80 32.77
CA ALA A 114 7.73 2.10 32.70
C ALA A 114 7.43 3.62 32.74
N ASP A 115 8.19 4.39 33.52
CA ASP A 115 8.12 5.86 33.52
C ASP A 115 8.50 6.41 32.14
N LEU A 116 9.65 5.99 31.62
CA LEU A 116 10.13 6.39 30.29
C LEU A 116 9.12 6.03 29.19
N GLY A 117 8.52 4.85 29.24
CA GLY A 117 7.48 4.45 28.30
C GLY A 117 6.24 5.34 28.33
N ARG A 118 5.88 5.88 29.50
CA ARG A 118 4.78 6.86 29.63
C ARG A 118 5.17 8.23 29.09
N ASP A 119 6.39 8.69 29.36
CA ASP A 119 6.88 9.99 28.91
C ASP A 119 7.08 10.03 27.38
N LEU A 120 7.34 8.88 26.76
CA LEU A 120 7.48 8.72 25.31
C LEU A 120 6.17 8.43 24.58
N ALA A 121 5.04 8.31 25.27
CA ALA A 121 3.75 8.03 24.64
C ALA A 121 3.20 9.28 23.94
N PHE A 122 2.85 9.16 22.66
CA PHE A 122 2.22 10.23 21.89
C PHE A 122 1.12 9.66 20.99
N ASP A 123 0.18 10.52 20.61
CA ASP A 123 -0.90 10.17 19.68
C ASP A 123 -0.42 10.37 18.23
N LEU A 124 -0.57 9.33 17.40
CA LEU A 124 -0.19 9.38 15.99
C LEU A 124 -1.01 10.42 15.20
N THR A 125 -2.20 10.80 15.67
CA THR A 125 -2.99 11.89 15.06
C THR A 125 -2.27 13.23 15.05
N LEU A 126 -1.28 13.44 15.92
CA LEU A 126 -0.42 14.63 15.91
C LEU A 126 0.45 14.74 14.63
N ILE A 127 0.53 13.66 13.86
CA ILE A 127 1.36 13.53 12.65
C ILE A 127 0.49 13.56 11.38
N ALA A 128 -0.84 13.75 11.49
CA ALA A 128 -1.73 13.77 10.33
C ALA A 128 -1.31 14.88 9.33
N PRO A 129 -1.06 14.56 8.05
CA PRO A 129 -0.61 15.55 7.09
C PRO A 129 -1.74 16.49 6.69
N GLU A 130 -1.38 17.75 6.46
CA GLU A 130 -2.15 18.65 5.62
C GLU A 130 -2.07 18.18 4.16
N LEU A 131 -3.13 18.43 3.40
CA LEU A 131 -3.15 18.19 1.97
C LEU A 131 -2.01 18.98 1.28
N PRO A 132 -1.45 18.47 0.19
CA PRO A 132 -0.39 19.16 -0.53
C PRO A 132 -0.89 20.49 -1.10
N ASP A 133 -0.24 21.60 -0.74
CA ASP A 133 -0.40 22.86 -1.46
C ASP A 133 -0.07 22.64 -2.95
N PHE A 134 -0.99 23.07 -3.80
CA PHE A 134 -0.82 23.12 -5.23
C PHE A 134 -0.14 24.43 -5.62
N PRO A 135 1.00 24.39 -6.33
CA PRO A 135 1.64 25.60 -6.85
C PRO A 135 0.79 26.24 -7.95
N MET A 136 0.05 27.29 -7.57
CA MET A 136 -0.88 28.04 -8.43
C MET A 136 -0.21 29.16 -9.24
N PRO A 137 -0.79 29.56 -10.38
CA PRO A 137 -0.44 30.82 -11.03
C PRO A 137 -0.71 32.00 -10.10
N GLY A 138 0.18 33.01 -10.08
CA GLY A 138 0.07 34.16 -9.16
C GLY A 138 -1.13 35.09 -9.36
N ALA A 139 -2.04 34.79 -10.29
CA ALA A 139 -3.31 35.48 -10.46
C ALA A 139 -4.41 35.00 -9.49
N PHE A 140 -4.20 33.87 -8.82
CA PHE A 140 -5.14 33.28 -7.87
C PHE A 140 -4.59 33.35 -6.45
N THR A 141 -5.49 33.52 -5.48
CA THR A 141 -5.11 33.62 -4.06
C THR A 141 -5.40 32.34 -3.28
N THR A 142 -6.37 31.54 -3.73
CA THR A 142 -6.71 30.23 -3.12
C THR A 142 -6.84 29.13 -4.17
N GLU A 143 -6.68 27.87 -3.74
CA GLU A 143 -6.85 26.70 -4.59
C GLU A 143 -8.28 26.57 -5.12
N ASP A 144 -9.27 26.91 -4.30
CA ASP A 144 -10.69 26.93 -4.69
C ASP A 144 -10.94 27.91 -5.84
N GLU A 145 -10.35 29.12 -5.78
CA GLU A 145 -10.45 30.10 -6.87
C GLU A 145 -9.85 29.55 -8.18
N TYR A 146 -8.70 28.89 -8.09
CA TYR A 146 -8.04 28.33 -9.25
C TYR A 146 -8.79 27.13 -9.83
N LEU A 147 -9.24 26.21 -8.98
CA LEU A 147 -10.05 25.06 -9.39
C LEU A 147 -11.35 25.53 -10.07
N ARG A 148 -12.06 26.49 -9.46
CA ARG A 148 -13.27 27.09 -10.03
C ARG A 148 -12.98 27.70 -11.40
N HIS A 149 -11.88 28.42 -11.57
CA HIS A 149 -11.50 28.96 -12.88
C HIS A 149 -11.34 27.86 -13.94
N LEU A 150 -10.59 26.79 -13.63
CA LEU A 150 -10.39 25.66 -14.55
C LEU A 150 -11.70 24.95 -14.90
N VAL A 151 -12.57 24.74 -13.90
CA VAL A 151 -13.90 24.13 -14.09
C VAL A 151 -14.75 24.98 -15.02
N MET A 152 -14.84 26.29 -14.77
CA MET A 152 -15.66 27.19 -15.58
C MET A 152 -15.13 27.33 -17.00
N ASP A 153 -13.82 27.24 -17.21
CA ASP A 153 -13.26 27.28 -18.55
C ASP A 153 -13.57 26.00 -19.34
N GLY A 154 -13.31 24.83 -18.75
CA GLY A 154 -13.62 23.54 -19.37
C GLY A 154 -15.13 23.32 -19.57
N ALA A 155 -15.97 23.86 -18.69
CA ALA A 155 -17.43 23.75 -18.80
C ALA A 155 -18.00 24.39 -20.08
N LYS A 156 -17.37 25.44 -20.61
CA LYS A 156 -17.81 26.09 -21.86
C LYS A 156 -17.73 25.14 -23.05
N GLU A 157 -16.72 24.27 -23.07
CA GLU A 157 -16.52 23.28 -24.12
C GLU A 157 -17.39 22.04 -23.89
N VAL A 158 -17.47 21.56 -22.65
CA VAL A 158 -18.11 20.27 -22.34
C VAL A 158 -19.63 20.38 -22.20
N TYR A 159 -20.14 21.50 -21.67
CA TYR A 159 -21.56 21.74 -21.43
C TYR A 159 -22.03 23.06 -22.06
N PRO A 160 -21.93 23.21 -23.40
CA PRO A 160 -22.30 24.44 -24.07
C PRO A 160 -23.80 24.72 -23.91
N GLY A 161 -24.11 25.91 -23.41
CA GLY A 161 -25.45 26.47 -23.29
C GLY A 161 -25.80 27.43 -24.44
N LEU A 162 -26.97 28.05 -24.33
CA LEU A 162 -27.39 29.08 -25.28
C LEU A 162 -26.48 30.32 -25.20
N ASN A 163 -26.32 31.02 -26.33
CA ASN A 163 -25.53 32.25 -26.44
C ASN A 163 -24.06 32.12 -25.98
N GLY A 164 -23.46 30.93 -26.10
CA GLY A 164 -22.07 30.69 -25.70
C GLY A 164 -21.84 30.64 -24.18
N GLY A 165 -22.92 30.53 -23.39
CA GLY A 165 -22.87 30.28 -21.96
C GLY A 165 -22.71 28.78 -21.64
N ILE A 166 -22.86 28.43 -20.37
CA ILE A 166 -22.89 27.04 -19.88
C ILE A 166 -24.35 26.61 -19.69
N ALA A 167 -24.66 25.34 -19.94
CA ALA A 167 -26.00 24.79 -19.71
C ALA A 167 -26.44 24.98 -18.23
N PRO A 168 -27.65 25.50 -17.94
CA PRO A 168 -28.05 25.85 -16.57
C PRO A 168 -28.02 24.69 -15.58
N ASN A 169 -28.45 23.50 -15.99
CA ASN A 169 -28.43 22.30 -15.17
C ASN A 169 -27.00 21.83 -14.84
N ALA A 170 -26.06 22.00 -15.78
CA ALA A 170 -24.66 21.70 -15.55
C ALA A 170 -24.02 22.72 -14.61
N LEU A 171 -24.35 24.01 -14.76
CA LEU A 171 -23.87 25.06 -13.88
C LEU A 171 -24.33 24.83 -12.43
N GLU A 172 -25.61 24.53 -12.22
CA GLU A 172 -26.16 24.21 -10.89
C GLU A 172 -25.44 23.01 -10.26
N ARG A 173 -25.21 21.93 -11.03
CA ARG A 173 -24.47 20.77 -10.57
C ARG A 173 -23.04 21.11 -10.18
N MET A 174 -22.32 21.90 -10.99
CA MET A 174 -20.94 22.28 -10.70
C MET A 174 -20.82 23.19 -9.47
N GLU A 175 -21.76 24.12 -9.27
CA GLU A 175 -21.76 24.97 -8.07
C GLU A 175 -21.97 24.15 -6.79
N HIS A 176 -22.87 23.15 -6.83
CA HIS A 176 -23.05 22.21 -5.72
C HIS A 176 -21.78 21.40 -5.44
N GLU A 177 -21.18 20.79 -6.47
CA GLU A 177 -19.94 20.01 -6.30
C GLU A 177 -18.78 20.88 -5.79
N LEU A 178 -18.63 22.11 -6.31
CA LEU A 178 -17.58 23.05 -5.88
C LEU A 178 -17.76 23.44 -4.42
N GLY A 179 -19.00 23.71 -3.99
CA GLY A 179 -19.29 24.04 -2.59
C GLY A 179 -18.93 22.91 -1.62
N VAL A 180 -19.20 21.65 -1.98
CA VAL A 180 -18.82 20.49 -1.16
C VAL A 180 -17.29 20.31 -1.12
N ILE A 181 -16.59 20.55 -2.23
CA ILE A 181 -15.12 20.46 -2.27
C ILE A 181 -14.47 21.53 -1.40
N GLU A 182 -14.99 22.76 -1.46
CA GLU A 182 -14.53 23.89 -0.65
C GLU A 182 -14.78 23.64 0.85
N GLU A 183 -15.99 23.17 1.22
CA GLU A 183 -16.32 22.82 2.61
C GLU A 183 -15.38 21.76 3.19
N LEU A 184 -14.98 20.79 2.38
CA LEU A 184 -14.08 19.70 2.79
C LEU A 184 -12.60 20.01 2.60
N GLY A 185 -12.25 21.16 2.01
CA GLY A 185 -10.86 21.56 1.77
C GLY A 185 -10.12 20.69 0.76
N PHE A 186 -10.80 20.11 -0.23
CA PHE A 186 -10.19 19.17 -1.19
C PHE A 186 -9.72 19.80 -2.51
N ALA A 187 -9.71 21.13 -2.67
CA ALA A 187 -9.34 21.76 -3.94
C ALA A 187 -7.95 21.34 -4.44
N GLY A 188 -6.92 21.38 -3.58
CA GLY A 188 -5.56 20.92 -3.91
C GLY A 188 -5.50 19.48 -4.40
N PHE A 189 -6.31 18.58 -3.85
CA PHE A 189 -6.39 17.19 -4.31
C PHE A 189 -6.86 17.07 -5.77
N PHE A 190 -7.90 17.81 -6.16
CA PHE A 190 -8.36 17.85 -7.55
C PHE A 190 -7.33 18.49 -8.48
N LEU A 191 -6.63 19.53 -8.02
CA LEU A 191 -5.58 20.19 -8.79
C LEU A 191 -4.37 19.28 -9.03
N VAL A 192 -3.95 18.49 -8.03
CA VAL A 192 -2.89 17.48 -8.20
C VAL A 192 -3.30 16.41 -9.21
N ALA A 193 -4.51 15.85 -9.08
CA ALA A 193 -5.02 14.89 -10.05
C ALA A 193 -5.07 15.49 -11.47
N TRP A 194 -5.55 16.74 -11.59
CA TRP A 194 -5.60 17.48 -12.85
C TRP A 194 -4.22 17.63 -13.48
N ASP A 195 -3.21 18.05 -12.70
CA ASP A 195 -1.86 18.28 -13.20
C ASP A 195 -1.19 16.98 -13.67
N ILE A 196 -1.45 15.86 -12.97
CA ILE A 196 -0.97 14.53 -13.39
C ILE A 196 -1.60 14.13 -14.74
N VAL A 197 -2.93 14.26 -14.89
CA VAL A 197 -3.62 13.94 -16.16
C VAL A 197 -3.20 14.88 -17.28
N ARG A 198 -3.03 16.18 -16.98
CA ARG A 198 -2.53 17.19 -17.92
C ARG A 198 -1.13 16.82 -18.41
N PHE A 199 -0.22 16.41 -17.52
CA PHE A 199 1.11 15.95 -17.90
C PHE A 199 1.03 14.74 -18.83
N ALA A 200 0.26 13.71 -18.45
CA ALA A 200 0.09 12.52 -19.26
C ALA A 200 -0.38 12.87 -20.68
N ARG A 201 -1.40 13.71 -20.81
CA ARG A 201 -1.89 14.20 -22.12
C ARG A 201 -0.85 14.98 -22.90
N SER A 202 -0.07 15.84 -22.24
CA SER A 202 1.01 16.59 -22.91
C SER A 202 2.11 15.70 -23.49
N LYS A 203 2.25 14.48 -22.96
CA LYS A 203 3.17 13.45 -23.42
C LYS A 203 2.50 12.41 -24.31
N ASN A 204 1.26 12.66 -24.74
CA ASN A 204 0.43 11.72 -25.48
C ASN A 204 0.35 10.35 -24.76
N ILE A 205 0.14 10.34 -23.45
CA ILE A 205 -0.10 9.13 -22.65
C ILE A 205 -1.60 9.02 -22.43
N TYR A 206 -2.19 7.93 -22.91
CA TYR A 206 -3.59 7.61 -22.68
C TYR A 206 -3.80 7.32 -21.20
N CYS A 207 -4.79 7.99 -20.64
CA CYS A 207 -5.18 7.86 -19.25
C CYS A 207 -6.69 8.03 -19.10
N GLN A 208 -7.23 7.42 -18.06
CA GLN A 208 -8.65 7.47 -17.73
C GLN A 208 -8.82 7.27 -16.22
N ILE A 209 -9.73 8.03 -15.60
CA ILE A 209 -10.15 7.72 -14.22
C ILE A 209 -11.12 6.56 -14.19
N ARG A 210 -11.07 5.79 -13.11
CA ARG A 210 -12.09 4.80 -12.73
C ARG A 210 -12.66 5.09 -11.35
N GLY A 211 -13.67 4.30 -10.98
CA GLY A 211 -14.35 4.44 -9.69
C GLY A 211 -15.32 5.61 -9.67
N SER A 212 -15.65 6.08 -8.47
CA SER A 212 -16.66 7.13 -8.26
C SER A 212 -16.22 8.51 -8.75
N GLY A 213 -14.92 8.74 -9.04
CA GLY A 213 -14.47 9.97 -9.68
C GLY A 213 -15.14 10.27 -11.02
N ALA A 214 -15.71 9.24 -11.68
CA ALA A 214 -16.52 9.39 -12.90
C ALA A 214 -17.91 10.02 -12.66
N ASP A 215 -18.38 10.06 -11.41
CA ASP A 215 -19.67 10.61 -11.01
C ASP A 215 -19.63 12.14 -10.83
N SER A 216 -18.45 12.77 -10.97
CA SER A 216 -18.24 14.22 -10.78
C SER A 216 -18.23 15.02 -12.08
N ALA A 217 -19.10 16.04 -12.15
CA ALA A 217 -19.11 16.99 -13.25
C ALA A 217 -17.83 17.86 -13.26
N ILE A 218 -17.27 18.16 -12.09
CA ILE A 218 -15.98 18.84 -11.98
C ILE A 218 -14.89 18.03 -12.65
N CYS A 219 -14.72 16.75 -12.29
CA CYS A 219 -13.75 15.85 -12.93
C CYS A 219 -13.92 15.83 -14.45
N ARG A 220 -15.15 15.93 -14.97
CA ARG A 220 -15.41 15.98 -16.40
C ARG A 220 -14.95 17.30 -17.04
N CYS A 221 -15.23 18.44 -16.39
CA CYS A 221 -14.86 19.78 -16.87
C CYS A 221 -13.35 20.03 -16.88
N ILE A 222 -12.64 19.63 -15.82
CA ILE A 222 -11.15 19.70 -15.81
C ILE A 222 -10.51 18.56 -16.61
N GLY A 223 -11.33 17.72 -17.24
CA GLY A 223 -10.89 16.71 -18.17
C GLY A 223 -10.25 15.49 -17.52
N LEU A 224 -10.44 15.23 -16.22
CA LEU A 224 -10.00 13.97 -15.63
C LEU A 224 -10.75 12.77 -16.25
N THR A 225 -12.07 12.89 -16.44
CA THR A 225 -12.91 11.82 -17.04
C THR A 225 -13.55 12.28 -18.34
N ARG A 226 -13.81 11.32 -19.24
CA ARG A 226 -14.66 11.52 -20.43
C ARG A 226 -16.14 11.19 -20.17
N VAL A 227 -16.46 10.57 -19.02
CA VAL A 227 -17.84 10.22 -18.66
C VAL A 227 -18.64 11.49 -18.35
N ASP A 228 -19.87 11.55 -18.86
CA ASP A 228 -20.80 12.65 -18.58
C ASP A 228 -21.79 12.24 -17.47
N PRO A 229 -21.54 12.64 -16.21
CA PRO A 229 -22.37 12.24 -15.08
C PRO A 229 -23.75 12.89 -15.10
N ILE A 230 -23.91 14.05 -15.72
CA ILE A 230 -25.21 14.73 -15.79
C ILE A 230 -26.12 14.00 -16.77
N ARG A 231 -25.62 13.68 -17.96
CA ARG A 231 -26.40 12.91 -18.96
C ARG A 231 -26.74 11.51 -18.49
N LEU A 232 -25.85 10.89 -17.71
CA LEU A 232 -26.04 9.53 -17.16
C LEU A 232 -26.74 9.52 -15.79
N ASN A 233 -27.09 10.68 -15.24
CA ASN A 233 -27.71 10.85 -13.93
C ASN A 233 -26.94 10.14 -12.79
N LEU A 234 -25.61 10.28 -12.80
CA LEU A 234 -24.73 9.71 -11.77
C LEU A 234 -24.68 10.64 -10.55
N PRO A 235 -24.88 10.11 -9.33
CA PRO A 235 -24.93 10.93 -8.10
C PRO A 235 -23.51 11.24 -7.58
N PHE A 236 -23.21 12.52 -7.40
CA PHE A 236 -21.90 12.99 -6.92
C PHE A 236 -21.57 12.48 -5.52
N GLU A 237 -22.58 12.32 -4.67
CA GLU A 237 -22.43 11.92 -3.26
C GLU A 237 -21.88 10.49 -3.10
N ARG A 238 -21.86 9.70 -4.17
CA ARG A 238 -21.15 8.42 -4.19
C ARG A 238 -19.64 8.59 -4.20
N PHE A 239 -19.16 9.68 -4.80
CA PHE A 239 -17.76 10.07 -4.86
C PHE A 239 -17.32 10.79 -3.60
N LEU A 240 -17.98 11.91 -3.29
CA LEU A 240 -17.60 12.77 -2.18
C LEU A 240 -18.85 13.22 -1.43
N SER A 241 -18.85 13.03 -0.11
CA SER A 241 -19.93 13.49 0.75
C SER A 241 -19.39 13.97 2.10
N SER A 242 -20.00 15.02 2.65
CA SER A 242 -19.64 15.56 3.96
C SER A 242 -19.85 14.56 5.10
N GLU A 243 -20.83 13.67 4.98
CA GLU A 243 -21.13 12.63 5.99
C GLU A 243 -20.05 11.55 6.13
N ARG A 244 -19.22 11.31 5.10
CA ARG A 244 -18.23 10.22 5.12
C ARG A 244 -16.90 10.61 5.75
N GLY A 245 -16.56 11.91 5.78
CA GLY A 245 -15.36 12.45 6.44
C GLY A 245 -14.03 11.80 6.03
N ARG A 246 -13.95 11.12 4.87
CA ARG A 246 -12.75 10.45 4.37
C ARG A 246 -12.31 11.09 3.06
N PRO A 247 -11.00 11.20 2.81
CA PRO A 247 -10.48 11.64 1.52
C PRO A 247 -11.04 10.81 0.35
N PRO A 248 -11.41 11.43 -0.77
CA PRO A 248 -11.82 10.71 -1.96
C PRO A 248 -10.65 9.91 -2.54
N ASP A 249 -10.94 8.76 -3.17
CA ASP A 249 -9.95 7.97 -3.92
C ASP A 249 -10.12 8.27 -5.42
N ILE A 250 -9.08 8.79 -6.07
CA ILE A 250 -9.03 8.97 -7.52
C ILE A 250 -8.02 7.97 -8.07
N ASP A 251 -8.56 6.93 -8.70
CA ASP A 251 -7.81 5.90 -9.40
C ASP A 251 -7.60 6.32 -10.86
N ILE A 252 -6.36 6.60 -11.25
CA ILE A 252 -6.02 6.99 -12.62
C ILE A 252 -5.29 5.84 -13.30
N ASP A 253 -5.93 5.23 -14.30
CA ASP A 253 -5.30 4.23 -15.15
C ASP A 253 -4.48 4.95 -16.24
N PHE A 254 -3.24 4.52 -16.42
CA PHE A 254 -2.35 4.95 -17.50
C PHE A 254 -1.98 3.76 -18.38
N GLU A 255 -1.44 4.06 -19.56
CA GLU A 255 -0.66 3.11 -20.34
C GLU A 255 0.38 2.39 -19.46
N ALA A 256 0.27 1.07 -19.38
CA ALA A 256 1.10 0.21 -18.55
C ALA A 256 2.61 0.42 -18.79
N GLU A 257 3.03 0.56 -20.04
CA GLU A 257 4.45 0.73 -20.41
C GLU A 257 4.97 2.15 -20.15
N ARG A 258 4.09 3.15 -20.10
CA ARG A 258 4.46 4.57 -19.97
C ARG A 258 4.16 5.17 -18.59
N ARG A 259 3.54 4.39 -17.70
CA ARG A 259 3.21 4.81 -16.34
C ARG A 259 4.42 5.31 -15.54
N GLU A 260 5.60 4.75 -15.78
CA GLU A 260 6.82 5.18 -15.10
C GLU A 260 7.12 6.67 -15.35
N GLU A 261 6.86 7.18 -16.56
CA GLU A 261 7.04 8.60 -16.88
C GLU A 261 6.20 9.50 -15.96
N VAL A 262 4.98 9.06 -15.62
CA VAL A 262 4.05 9.80 -14.76
C VAL A 262 4.49 9.75 -13.29
N ILE A 263 5.00 8.60 -12.83
CA ILE A 263 5.58 8.46 -11.49
C ILE A 263 6.78 9.40 -11.35
N GLN A 264 7.68 9.41 -12.33
CA GLN A 264 8.85 10.28 -12.33
C GLN A 264 8.48 11.76 -12.43
N TYR A 265 7.42 12.09 -13.17
CA TYR A 265 6.86 13.44 -13.17
C TYR A 265 6.45 13.88 -11.77
N CYS A 266 5.74 13.04 -11.01
CA CYS A 266 5.34 13.38 -9.65
C CYS A 266 6.55 13.69 -8.76
N TYR A 267 7.61 12.88 -8.83
CA TYR A 267 8.85 13.16 -8.09
C TYR A 267 9.51 14.48 -8.49
N GLN A 268 9.56 14.78 -9.79
CA GLN A 268 10.18 16.02 -10.29
C GLN A 268 9.32 17.26 -9.97
N ARG A 269 8.00 17.12 -10.05
CA ARG A 269 7.03 18.20 -9.91
C ARG A 269 6.84 18.62 -8.47
N TYR A 270 6.71 17.65 -7.56
CA TYR A 270 6.38 17.87 -6.15
C TYR A 270 7.61 17.72 -5.23
N GLY A 271 8.69 17.13 -5.72
CA GLY A 271 9.91 16.85 -4.95
C GLY A 271 9.88 15.44 -4.35
N ARG A 272 11.02 14.75 -4.36
CA ARG A 272 11.16 13.37 -3.83
C ARG A 272 10.95 13.28 -2.32
N GLU A 273 11.14 14.40 -1.64
CA GLU A 273 10.85 14.57 -0.22
C GLU A 273 9.35 14.57 0.08
N ARG A 274 8.52 14.97 -0.88
CA ARG A 274 7.08 15.18 -0.72
C ARG A 274 6.23 14.20 -1.53
N ALA A 275 6.85 13.42 -2.42
CA ALA A 275 6.19 12.39 -3.21
C ALA A 275 6.89 11.03 -3.06
N ALA A 276 6.11 9.98 -2.78
CA ALA A 276 6.62 8.62 -2.62
C ALA A 276 5.56 7.57 -2.96
N MET A 277 6.01 6.42 -3.46
CA MET A 277 5.16 5.24 -3.58
C MET A 277 4.85 4.67 -2.19
N VAL A 278 3.68 4.06 -2.03
CA VAL A 278 3.30 3.35 -0.80
C VAL A 278 3.92 1.95 -0.79
N ALA A 279 4.27 1.43 0.39
CA ALA A 279 4.70 0.03 0.50
C ALA A 279 3.51 -0.94 0.37
N ASN A 280 3.86 -2.21 0.22
CA ASN A 280 2.95 -3.31 0.37
C ASN A 280 3.57 -4.33 1.32
N VAL A 281 2.93 -4.58 2.47
CA VAL A 281 3.41 -5.58 3.42
C VAL A 281 3.06 -6.97 2.87
N ILE A 282 4.06 -7.63 2.29
CA ILE A 282 3.88 -8.98 1.76
C ILE A 282 3.90 -9.96 2.93
N THR A 283 2.79 -10.64 3.16
CA THR A 283 2.68 -11.68 4.18
C THR A 283 2.98 -13.07 3.61
N TYR A 284 3.39 -13.97 4.49
CA TYR A 284 3.46 -15.39 4.20
C TYR A 284 2.09 -15.93 3.80
N ARG A 285 2.10 -16.78 2.76
CA ARG A 285 1.01 -17.66 2.33
C ARG A 285 1.50 -19.10 2.29
N ALA A 286 0.57 -20.06 2.38
CA ALA A 286 0.83 -21.51 2.43
C ALA A 286 2.03 -22.02 1.60
N LYS A 287 2.12 -21.64 0.32
CA LYS A 287 3.24 -22.07 -0.54
C LYS A 287 4.57 -21.42 -0.17
N SER A 288 4.58 -20.10 0.03
CA SER A 288 5.79 -19.35 0.38
C SER A 288 6.34 -19.72 1.75
N VAL A 289 5.45 -19.97 2.73
CA VAL A 289 5.88 -20.36 4.08
C VAL A 289 6.49 -21.76 4.05
N LEU A 290 5.88 -22.71 3.34
CA LEU A 290 6.43 -24.07 3.19
C LEU A 290 7.81 -24.05 2.51
N GLN A 291 8.01 -23.17 1.54
CA GLN A 291 9.30 -23.02 0.86
C GLN A 291 10.39 -22.52 1.80
N ASP A 292 10.14 -21.45 2.57
CA ASP A 292 11.16 -20.85 3.43
C ASP A 292 11.39 -21.70 4.68
N VAL A 293 10.33 -22.22 5.32
CA VAL A 293 10.42 -23.14 6.47
C VAL A 293 11.11 -24.44 6.06
N GLY A 294 10.76 -25.01 4.91
CA GLY A 294 11.40 -26.24 4.43
C GLY A 294 12.91 -26.07 4.25
N LYS A 295 13.35 -24.95 3.66
CA LYS A 295 14.79 -24.62 3.53
C LYS A 295 15.47 -24.46 4.87
N SER A 296 14.83 -23.80 5.85
CA SER A 296 15.40 -23.67 7.19
C SER A 296 15.59 -25.03 7.90
N PHE A 297 14.77 -26.03 7.56
CA PHE A 297 14.94 -27.41 8.04
C PHE A 297 15.90 -28.24 7.18
N GLY A 298 16.60 -27.64 6.22
CA GLY A 298 17.57 -28.33 5.35
C GLY A 298 16.93 -29.16 4.23
N LEU A 299 15.66 -28.96 3.92
CA LEU A 299 14.99 -29.69 2.84
C LEU A 299 15.47 -29.22 1.46
N THR A 300 15.67 -30.18 0.56
CA THR A 300 15.86 -29.94 -0.87
C THR A 300 14.59 -29.43 -1.54
N GLN A 301 14.73 -28.77 -2.68
CA GLN A 301 13.58 -28.28 -3.46
C GLN A 301 12.62 -29.41 -3.87
N ALA A 302 13.13 -30.62 -4.13
CA ALA A 302 12.32 -31.79 -4.46
C ALA A 302 11.44 -32.21 -3.28
N GLN A 303 11.98 -32.24 -2.06
CA GLN A 303 11.23 -32.56 -0.84
C GLN A 303 10.13 -31.52 -0.56
N VAL A 304 10.43 -30.23 -0.68
CA VAL A 304 9.46 -29.13 -0.53
C VAL A 304 8.32 -29.24 -1.56
N ASN A 305 8.64 -29.55 -2.82
CA ASN A 305 7.64 -29.75 -3.87
C ASN A 305 6.76 -30.98 -3.58
N GLY A 306 7.34 -32.05 -3.04
CA GLY A 306 6.60 -33.23 -2.60
C GLY A 306 5.62 -32.90 -1.46
N LEU A 307 6.05 -32.12 -0.48
CA LEU A 307 5.19 -31.63 0.61
C LEU A 307 4.07 -30.73 0.08
N THR A 308 4.28 -29.96 -1.00
CA THR A 308 3.20 -29.12 -1.55
C THR A 308 1.96 -29.95 -1.96
N ARG A 309 2.13 -31.17 -2.47
CA ARG A 309 1.01 -32.08 -2.84
C ARG A 309 0.18 -32.56 -1.64
N TYR A 310 0.72 -32.47 -0.43
CA TYR A 310 -0.02 -32.81 0.77
C TYR A 310 -1.05 -31.76 1.17
N LEU A 311 -0.76 -30.47 0.91
CA LEU A 311 -1.72 -29.40 1.12
C LEU A 311 -3.01 -29.66 0.31
N ASP A 312 -2.87 -30.31 -0.85
CA ASP A 312 -3.98 -30.69 -1.72
C ASP A 312 -4.74 -31.94 -1.24
N THR A 313 -4.12 -32.81 -0.42
CA THR A 313 -4.65 -34.15 -0.12
C THR A 313 -5.06 -34.41 1.34
N ARG A 314 -4.81 -33.49 2.30
CA ARG A 314 -5.27 -33.50 3.72
C ARG A 314 -5.03 -34.80 4.54
N SER A 315 -4.40 -35.85 4.01
CA SER A 315 -4.18 -37.15 4.66
C SER A 315 -2.69 -37.42 4.90
N ALA A 316 -2.25 -37.36 6.17
CA ALA A 316 -0.82 -37.44 6.53
C ALA A 316 -0.23 -38.84 6.33
N LYS A 317 -1.10 -39.86 6.30
CA LYS A 317 -0.70 -41.26 6.12
C LYS A 317 -0.16 -41.54 4.72
N ASP A 318 -0.55 -40.76 3.72
CA ASP A 318 -0.14 -40.95 2.32
C ASP A 318 1.15 -40.19 1.96
N LEU A 319 1.71 -39.41 2.89
CA LEU A 319 2.89 -38.57 2.65
C LEU A 319 4.22 -39.29 2.89
N ARG A 320 4.27 -40.20 3.87
CA ARG A 320 5.51 -40.91 4.25
C ARG A 320 6.05 -41.79 3.12
N SER A 321 5.19 -42.19 2.19
CA SER A 321 5.57 -42.94 0.98
C SER A 321 5.98 -42.05 -0.19
N VAL A 322 5.82 -40.72 -0.08
CA VAL A 322 5.98 -39.76 -1.19
C VAL A 322 7.18 -38.83 -0.98
N VAL A 323 7.56 -38.53 0.27
CA VAL A 323 8.67 -37.63 0.59
C VAL A 323 9.59 -38.26 1.63
N ASP A 324 10.85 -38.47 1.25
CA ASP A 324 11.93 -38.82 2.18
C ASP A 324 12.33 -37.56 2.95
N LEU A 325 12.20 -37.54 4.28
CA LEU A 325 12.49 -36.38 5.14
C LEU A 325 13.73 -36.69 6.00
N PRO A 326 14.53 -35.67 6.39
CA PRO A 326 15.63 -35.86 7.33
C PRO A 326 15.18 -36.53 8.63
N GLU A 327 16.08 -37.30 9.24
CA GLU A 327 15.80 -38.03 10.47
C GLU A 327 15.28 -37.10 11.58
N GLY A 328 14.22 -37.51 12.27
CA GLY A 328 13.59 -36.73 13.34
C GLY A 328 12.59 -35.66 12.87
N LEU A 329 12.50 -35.37 11.57
CA LEU A 329 11.47 -34.48 11.02
C LEU A 329 10.26 -35.25 10.52
N THR A 330 9.07 -34.72 10.82
CA THR A 330 7.81 -35.20 10.24
C THR A 330 7.14 -34.07 9.46
N ALA A 331 6.29 -34.45 8.50
CA ALA A 331 5.51 -33.48 7.75
C ALA A 331 4.61 -32.67 8.70
N GLU A 332 3.95 -33.31 9.67
CA GLU A 332 3.10 -32.65 10.65
C GLU A 332 3.86 -31.60 11.47
N PHE A 333 5.11 -31.90 11.85
CA PHE A 333 5.97 -30.95 12.55
C PHE A 333 6.29 -29.73 11.68
N ILE A 334 6.69 -29.93 10.43
CA ILE A 334 6.95 -28.82 9.48
C ILE A 334 5.68 -27.97 9.27
N TYR A 335 4.52 -28.60 9.15
CA TYR A 335 3.25 -27.90 8.97
C TYR A 335 2.81 -27.10 10.19
N ASP A 336 3.16 -27.52 11.41
CA ASP A 336 2.89 -26.72 12.60
C ASP A 336 3.58 -25.35 12.50
N PHE A 337 4.86 -25.32 12.11
CA PHE A 337 5.58 -24.06 11.85
C PHE A 337 4.94 -23.27 10.71
N CYS A 338 4.60 -23.93 9.60
CA CYS A 338 3.96 -23.27 8.46
C CYS A 338 2.63 -22.61 8.87
N LYS A 339 1.82 -23.30 9.68
CA LYS A 339 0.53 -22.79 10.16
C LYS A 339 0.71 -21.59 11.08
N ARG A 340 1.69 -21.63 11.98
CA ARG A 340 1.96 -20.54 12.92
C ARG A 340 2.56 -19.31 12.25
N LEU A 341 3.26 -19.49 11.12
CA LEU A 341 3.83 -18.41 10.31
C LEU A 341 2.91 -17.92 9.17
N ASP A 342 1.78 -18.58 8.91
CA ASP A 342 0.84 -18.12 7.89
C ASP A 342 0.29 -16.74 8.26
N GLY A 343 0.36 -15.79 7.32
CA GLY A 343 0.00 -14.40 7.57
C GLY A 343 1.09 -13.54 8.24
N PHE A 344 2.23 -14.09 8.68
CA PHE A 344 3.33 -13.28 9.19
C PHE A 344 3.87 -12.33 8.11
N PRO A 345 4.32 -11.10 8.48
CA PRO A 345 4.99 -10.22 7.54
C PRO A 345 6.31 -10.87 7.07
N ARG A 346 6.56 -10.82 5.77
CA ARG A 346 7.74 -11.42 5.15
C ARG A 346 8.73 -10.37 4.66
N HIS A 347 8.26 -9.38 3.93
CA HIS A 347 9.07 -8.26 3.43
C HIS A 347 8.17 -7.14 2.92
N LEU A 348 8.73 -5.93 2.81
CA LEU A 348 8.10 -4.83 2.09
C LEU A 348 8.29 -5.00 0.58
N GLY A 349 7.19 -4.83 -0.15
CA GLY A 349 7.16 -4.62 -1.59
C GLY A 349 6.74 -3.18 -1.90
N ILE A 350 6.74 -2.81 -3.17
CA ILE A 350 6.21 -1.52 -3.63
C ILE A 350 4.75 -1.74 -4.05
N HIS A 351 3.84 -0.90 -3.56
CA HIS A 351 2.44 -0.94 -4.00
C HIS A 351 2.36 -0.72 -5.51
N SER A 352 1.43 -1.41 -6.17
CA SER A 352 1.38 -1.43 -7.62
C SER A 352 1.03 -0.08 -8.23
N GLY A 353 0.37 0.82 -7.50
CA GLY A 353 0.04 2.16 -8.00
C GLY A 353 -0.06 3.28 -6.97
N GLY A 354 0.04 2.99 -5.68
CA GLY A 354 -0.26 3.99 -4.64
C GLY A 354 0.86 5.01 -4.56
N MET A 355 0.57 6.25 -4.93
CA MET A 355 1.46 7.40 -4.82
C MET A 355 0.90 8.36 -3.78
N VAL A 356 1.75 8.83 -2.89
CA VAL A 356 1.42 9.89 -1.93
C VAL A 356 2.09 11.17 -2.37
N VAL A 357 1.38 12.28 -2.24
CA VAL A 357 1.93 13.63 -2.37
C VAL A 357 1.51 14.43 -1.13
N ALA A 358 2.46 15.06 -0.46
CA ALA A 358 2.24 15.81 0.78
C ALA A 358 2.78 17.24 0.71
N HIS A 359 2.26 18.12 1.57
CA HIS A 359 2.73 19.51 1.67
C HIS A 359 4.15 19.60 2.26
N ARG A 360 4.44 18.78 3.29
CA ARG A 360 5.72 18.75 4.02
C ARG A 360 6.50 17.49 3.69
N PRO A 361 7.83 17.46 3.95
CA PRO A 361 8.63 16.27 3.73
C PRO A 361 8.05 15.04 4.45
N LEU A 362 7.86 13.96 3.70
CA LEU A 362 7.22 12.74 4.18
C LEU A 362 8.00 12.05 5.31
N TRP A 363 9.32 12.20 5.35
CA TRP A 363 10.18 11.63 6.41
C TRP A 363 9.96 12.25 7.80
N GLU A 364 9.28 13.40 7.89
CA GLU A 364 8.88 13.97 9.18
C GLU A 364 7.74 13.17 9.82
N MET A 365 7.05 12.34 9.02
CA MET A 365 5.87 11.58 9.43
C MET A 365 6.09 10.07 9.40
N VAL A 366 6.68 9.57 8.31
CA VAL A 366 6.84 8.15 8.05
C VAL A 366 8.24 7.87 7.50
N PRO A 367 8.94 6.83 7.99
CA PRO A 367 10.22 6.43 7.41
C PRO A 367 10.11 6.16 5.91
N MET A 368 11.11 6.63 5.18
CA MET A 368 11.22 6.47 3.73
C MET A 368 12.44 5.62 3.38
N GLU A 369 12.33 4.86 2.30
CA GLU A 369 13.44 4.08 1.75
C GLU A 369 13.52 4.20 0.23
N TRP A 370 14.69 3.88 -0.32
CA TRP A 370 14.81 3.67 -1.75
C TRP A 370 14.11 2.37 -2.14
N GLY A 371 13.27 2.45 -3.16
CA GLY A 371 12.61 1.29 -3.72
C GLY A 371 13.60 0.34 -4.37
N ARG A 372 13.21 -0.93 -4.49
CA ARG A 372 13.98 -1.93 -5.26
C ARG A 372 14.03 -1.62 -6.76
N MET A 373 13.05 -0.88 -7.27
CA MET A 373 13.11 -0.35 -8.64
C MET A 373 13.92 0.95 -8.60
N GLU A 374 14.80 1.11 -9.60
CA GLU A 374 15.64 2.28 -9.77
C GLU A 374 14.80 3.57 -9.73
N ASP A 375 15.36 4.61 -9.11
CA ASP A 375 14.77 5.94 -9.03
C ASP A 375 13.37 6.02 -8.39
N ARG A 376 12.98 5.05 -7.56
CA ARG A 376 11.76 5.12 -6.75
C ARG A 376 12.05 5.39 -5.27
N THR A 377 11.22 6.22 -4.68
CA THR A 377 11.18 6.45 -3.23
C THR A 377 9.90 5.86 -2.68
N VAL A 378 9.99 5.12 -1.56
CA VAL A 378 8.89 4.32 -1.02
C VAL A 378 8.70 4.65 0.46
N LEU A 379 7.44 4.84 0.88
CA LEU A 379 7.04 4.93 2.29
C LEU A 379 7.02 3.53 2.89
N GLN A 380 7.47 3.37 4.13
CA GLN A 380 7.41 2.06 4.79
C GLN A 380 6.01 1.66 5.27
N TRP A 381 5.04 2.58 5.23
CA TRP A 381 3.62 2.30 5.49
C TRP A 381 2.92 1.76 4.25
N ASP A 382 1.97 0.85 4.50
CA ASP A 382 1.11 0.34 3.44
C ASP A 382 -0.12 1.23 3.20
N LYS A 383 -0.99 0.78 2.29
CA LYS A 383 -2.22 1.50 1.93
C LYS A 383 -3.12 1.78 3.14
N ASP A 384 -3.27 0.80 4.02
CA ASP A 384 -4.21 0.88 5.13
C ASP A 384 -3.64 1.77 6.24
N ASP A 385 -2.33 1.66 6.49
CA ASP A 385 -1.60 2.55 7.41
C ASP A 385 -1.65 4.01 6.95
N CYS A 386 -1.39 4.28 5.66
CA CYS A 386 -1.51 5.63 5.10
C CYS A 386 -2.93 6.19 5.26
N ALA A 387 -3.95 5.39 4.95
CA ALA A 387 -5.35 5.80 5.09
C ALA A 387 -5.73 6.08 6.56
N ALA A 388 -5.26 5.25 7.50
CA ALA A 388 -5.49 5.44 8.93
C ALA A 388 -4.87 6.76 9.45
N MET A 389 -3.77 7.19 8.83
CA MET A 389 -3.06 8.41 9.15
C MET A 389 -3.56 9.64 8.39
N GLY A 390 -4.63 9.50 7.59
CA GLY A 390 -5.20 10.59 6.79
C GLY A 390 -4.34 11.00 5.60
N ILE A 391 -3.34 10.20 5.23
CA ILE A 391 -2.51 10.44 4.06
C ILE A 391 -3.33 10.20 2.81
N VAL A 392 -3.50 11.24 2.00
CA VAL A 392 -4.19 11.15 0.72
C VAL A 392 -3.27 10.53 -0.33
N LYS A 393 -3.81 9.54 -1.04
CA LYS A 393 -3.11 8.80 -2.08
C LYS A 393 -3.77 9.01 -3.44
N PHE A 394 -2.95 8.92 -4.47
CA PHE A 394 -3.36 8.84 -5.86
C PHE A 394 -2.95 7.46 -6.38
N ASP A 395 -3.91 6.67 -6.83
CA ASP A 395 -3.61 5.34 -7.40
C ASP A 395 -3.24 5.53 -8.89
N LEU A 396 -1.94 5.57 -9.17
CA LEU A 396 -1.35 5.60 -10.51
C LEU A 396 -1.23 4.16 -11.04
N LEU A 397 -2.24 3.74 -11.80
CA LEU A 397 -2.44 2.35 -12.18
C LEU A 397 -1.93 2.08 -13.59
N ALA A 398 -1.59 0.82 -13.87
CA ALA A 398 -1.16 0.37 -15.19
C ALA A 398 -2.29 -0.43 -15.83
N LEU A 399 -2.74 -0.01 -17.01
CA LEU A 399 -3.79 -0.70 -17.77
C LEU A 399 -3.32 -1.02 -19.19
N GLY A 400 -3.07 -2.30 -19.46
CA GLY A 400 -2.61 -2.77 -20.79
C GLY A 400 -3.61 -2.52 -21.92
N ALA A 401 -4.91 -2.40 -21.61
CA ALA A 401 -5.92 -2.05 -22.61
C ALA A 401 -5.71 -0.63 -23.19
N LEU A 402 -5.19 0.31 -22.40
CA LEU A 402 -4.87 1.66 -22.89
C LEU A 402 -3.68 1.62 -23.86
N ASN A 403 -2.66 0.80 -23.59
CA ASN A 403 -1.56 0.57 -24.54
C ASN A 403 -2.09 0.03 -25.87
N ALA A 404 -2.91 -1.02 -25.81
CA ALA A 404 -3.47 -1.63 -27.01
C ALA A 404 -4.29 -0.63 -27.84
N LEU A 405 -5.10 0.20 -27.18
CA LEU A 405 -5.88 1.25 -27.85
C LEU A 405 -4.98 2.29 -28.51
N HIS A 406 -3.96 2.79 -27.81
CA HIS A 406 -3.06 3.80 -28.36
C HIS A 406 -2.30 3.27 -29.58
N LEU A 407 -1.68 2.09 -29.45
CA LEU A 407 -0.97 1.43 -30.55
C LEU A 407 -1.89 1.18 -31.76
N THR A 408 -3.16 0.85 -31.52
CA THR A 408 -4.14 0.65 -32.60
C THR A 408 -4.47 1.96 -33.32
N VAL A 409 -4.69 3.05 -32.57
CA VAL A 409 -4.96 4.38 -33.15
C VAL A 409 -3.76 4.86 -33.97
N ASP A 410 -2.54 4.71 -33.43
CA ASP A 410 -1.30 5.07 -34.13
C ASP A 410 -1.13 4.26 -35.42
N ALA A 411 -1.35 2.95 -35.37
CA ALA A 411 -1.28 2.09 -36.55
C ALA A 411 -2.30 2.47 -37.63
N ILE A 412 -3.54 2.81 -37.23
CA ILE A 412 -4.57 3.26 -38.17
C ILE A 412 -4.16 4.59 -38.81
N ARG A 413 -3.62 5.52 -38.01
CA ARG A 413 -3.12 6.80 -38.52
C ARG A 413 -1.97 6.60 -39.50
N GLU A 414 -1.01 5.74 -39.18
CA GLU A 414 0.17 5.47 -40.02
C GLU A 414 -0.23 4.81 -41.36
N VAL A 415 -1.10 3.80 -41.32
CA VAL A 415 -1.45 3.00 -42.51
C VAL A 415 -2.54 3.67 -43.36
N HIS A 416 -3.52 4.31 -42.72
CA HIS A 416 -4.71 4.83 -43.40
C HIS A 416 -4.78 6.36 -43.43
N GLY A 417 -3.91 7.08 -42.71
CA GLY A 417 -3.95 8.54 -42.63
C GLY A 417 -5.19 9.07 -41.91
N VAL A 418 -5.85 8.24 -41.10
CA VAL A 418 -7.09 8.60 -40.38
C VAL A 418 -6.77 8.87 -38.92
N ASP A 419 -7.08 10.08 -38.47
CA ASP A 419 -7.04 10.44 -37.05
C ASP A 419 -8.36 10.01 -36.37
N ILE A 420 -8.26 9.14 -35.36
CA ILE A 420 -9.40 8.67 -34.57
C ILE A 420 -9.43 9.41 -33.23
N ASP A 421 -10.52 10.10 -32.94
CA ASP A 421 -10.86 10.50 -31.58
C ASP A 421 -11.76 9.45 -30.92
N LEU A 422 -11.23 8.80 -29.87
CA LEU A 422 -11.95 7.82 -29.08
C LEU A 422 -13.26 8.37 -28.47
N ALA A 423 -13.36 9.68 -28.24
CA ALA A 423 -14.55 10.30 -27.67
C ALA A 423 -15.74 10.36 -28.66
N THR A 424 -15.46 10.32 -29.96
CA THR A 424 -16.47 10.51 -31.01
C THR A 424 -16.78 9.25 -31.79
N ILE A 425 -16.27 8.08 -31.35
CA ILE A 425 -16.54 6.81 -32.01
C ILE A 425 -18.05 6.52 -31.95
N PRO A 426 -18.72 6.32 -33.11
CA PRO A 426 -20.14 6.05 -33.14
C PRO A 426 -20.44 4.67 -32.53
N GLN A 427 -21.60 4.56 -31.87
CA GLN A 427 -22.10 3.26 -31.43
C GLN A 427 -22.77 2.55 -32.61
N GLU A 428 -22.14 1.48 -33.09
CA GLU A 428 -22.64 0.75 -34.25
C GLU A 428 -23.32 -0.58 -33.87
N PRO A 429 -24.49 -0.90 -34.46
CA PRO A 429 -25.20 -2.16 -34.18
C PRO A 429 -24.35 -3.41 -34.38
N VAL A 430 -23.41 -3.38 -35.34
CA VAL A 430 -22.53 -4.52 -35.65
C VAL A 430 -21.64 -4.93 -34.47
N ILE A 431 -21.22 -3.96 -33.64
CA ILE A 431 -20.44 -4.22 -32.43
C ILE A 431 -21.29 -4.98 -31.42
N TYR A 432 -22.54 -4.56 -31.22
CA TYR A 432 -23.46 -5.23 -30.31
C TYR A 432 -23.88 -6.63 -30.81
N ASP A 433 -23.99 -6.82 -32.12
CA ASP A 433 -24.21 -8.15 -32.73
C ASP A 433 -23.03 -9.10 -32.51
N MET A 434 -21.80 -8.61 -32.64
CA MET A 434 -20.58 -9.35 -32.32
C MET A 434 -20.56 -9.74 -30.83
N VAL A 435 -20.79 -8.77 -29.94
CA VAL A 435 -20.84 -9.00 -28.49
C VAL A 435 -21.95 -9.98 -28.10
N THR A 436 -23.14 -9.89 -28.71
CA THR A 436 -24.25 -10.83 -28.48
C THR A 436 -23.90 -12.27 -28.90
N ARG A 437 -22.99 -12.46 -29.85
CA ARG A 437 -22.49 -13.78 -30.25
C ARG A 437 -21.37 -14.30 -29.33
N ALA A 438 -21.02 -13.56 -28.28
CA ALA A 438 -19.88 -13.81 -27.41
C ALA A 438 -18.53 -13.84 -28.15
N ASP A 439 -18.44 -13.11 -29.27
CA ASP A 439 -17.19 -12.93 -30.00
C ASP A 439 -16.42 -11.75 -29.40
N THR A 440 -15.93 -11.94 -28.17
CA THR A 440 -15.39 -10.87 -27.32
C THR A 440 -13.96 -11.12 -26.85
N VAL A 441 -13.26 -12.08 -27.48
CA VAL A 441 -11.83 -12.33 -27.19
C VAL A 441 -11.03 -11.07 -27.51
N GLY A 442 -10.31 -10.54 -26.51
CA GLY A 442 -9.55 -9.30 -26.64
C GLY A 442 -10.37 -8.02 -26.39
N ILE A 443 -11.64 -8.12 -26.01
CA ILE A 443 -12.46 -6.96 -25.63
C ILE A 443 -12.45 -6.80 -24.10
N PHE A 444 -11.93 -5.65 -23.66
CA PHE A 444 -11.77 -5.34 -22.25
C PHE A 444 -13.07 -5.52 -21.45
N GLN A 445 -12.95 -6.11 -20.25
CA GLN A 445 -14.01 -6.46 -19.28
C GLN A 445 -15.02 -7.55 -19.68
N ILE A 446 -15.20 -7.86 -20.96
CA ILE A 446 -16.23 -8.82 -21.43
C ILE A 446 -15.67 -10.08 -22.12
N GLU A 447 -14.38 -10.36 -21.92
CA GLU A 447 -13.69 -11.53 -22.51
C GLU A 447 -13.71 -12.80 -21.62
N SER A 448 -14.06 -12.68 -20.34
CA SER A 448 -13.98 -13.82 -19.42
C SER A 448 -15.05 -14.87 -19.76
N ARG A 449 -14.78 -16.15 -19.45
CA ARG A 449 -15.74 -17.25 -19.68
C ARG A 449 -17.12 -16.99 -19.09
N ALA A 450 -17.19 -16.36 -17.92
CA ALA A 450 -18.45 -16.03 -17.26
C ALA A 450 -19.24 -14.98 -18.06
N GLN A 451 -18.58 -13.90 -18.47
CA GLN A 451 -19.16 -12.82 -19.29
C GLN A 451 -19.61 -13.36 -20.67
N MET A 452 -18.73 -14.09 -21.35
CA MET A 452 -19.04 -14.72 -22.65
C MET A 452 -20.25 -15.66 -22.58
N ALA A 453 -20.49 -16.34 -21.46
CA ALA A 453 -21.65 -17.23 -21.31
C ALA A 453 -22.98 -16.47 -21.09
N THR A 454 -22.92 -15.20 -20.65
CA THR A 454 -24.08 -14.36 -20.33
C THR A 454 -24.47 -13.44 -21.48
N LEU A 455 -23.51 -12.95 -22.26
CA LEU A 455 -23.76 -12.04 -23.39
C LEU A 455 -24.83 -12.54 -24.38
N PRO A 456 -24.85 -13.82 -24.83
CA PRO A 456 -25.90 -14.31 -25.74
C PRO A 456 -27.29 -14.39 -25.13
N LYS A 457 -27.37 -14.42 -23.79
CA LYS A 457 -28.63 -14.44 -23.05
C LYS A 457 -29.16 -13.02 -22.84
N MET A 458 -28.27 -12.09 -22.48
CA MET A 458 -28.61 -10.69 -22.26
C MET A 458 -28.88 -9.91 -23.55
N LYS A 459 -28.19 -10.27 -24.65
CA LYS A 459 -28.34 -9.64 -25.98
C LYS A 459 -28.24 -8.10 -25.92
N PRO A 460 -27.12 -7.55 -25.41
CA PRO A 460 -26.96 -6.11 -25.24
C PRO A 460 -27.11 -5.38 -26.59
N ARG A 461 -27.82 -4.25 -26.59
CA ARG A 461 -28.06 -3.39 -27.78
C ARG A 461 -27.58 -1.96 -27.60
N THR A 462 -27.26 -1.58 -26.38
CA THR A 462 -26.78 -0.25 -26.01
C THR A 462 -25.59 -0.36 -25.06
N PHE A 463 -24.82 0.72 -24.92
CA PHE A 463 -23.73 0.80 -23.95
C PHE A 463 -24.23 0.54 -22.51
N TYR A 464 -25.45 0.98 -22.19
CA TYR A 464 -26.04 0.78 -20.87
C TYR A 464 -26.27 -0.70 -20.56
N ASP A 465 -26.63 -1.52 -21.56
CA ASP A 465 -26.79 -2.96 -21.38
C ASP A 465 -25.46 -3.64 -21.02
N LEU A 466 -24.34 -3.17 -21.60
CA LEU A 466 -23.00 -3.66 -21.26
C LEU A 466 -22.59 -3.25 -19.85
N ALA A 467 -22.91 -2.01 -19.44
CA ALA A 467 -22.67 -1.55 -18.09
C ALA A 467 -23.41 -2.41 -17.04
N ILE A 468 -24.65 -2.81 -17.35
CA ILE A 468 -25.43 -3.74 -16.52
C ILE A 468 -24.77 -5.13 -16.49
N GLU A 469 -24.33 -5.65 -17.63
CA GLU A 469 -23.74 -6.99 -17.73
C GLU A 469 -22.48 -7.11 -16.87
N VAL A 470 -21.56 -6.15 -17.02
CA VAL A 470 -20.33 -6.08 -16.21
C VAL A 470 -20.66 -5.89 -14.72
N ALA A 471 -21.75 -5.21 -14.38
CA ALA A 471 -22.18 -5.04 -12.99
C ALA A 471 -22.77 -6.33 -12.38
N LEU A 472 -23.52 -7.10 -13.16
CA LEU A 472 -24.13 -8.37 -12.74
C LEU A 472 -23.09 -9.47 -12.56
N ILE A 473 -22.11 -9.54 -13.46
CA ILE A 473 -21.10 -10.60 -13.46
C ILE A 473 -19.91 -10.17 -12.61
N ARG A 474 -20.19 -10.04 -11.32
CA ARG A 474 -19.22 -9.89 -10.24
C ARG A 474 -19.32 -11.08 -9.28
N PRO A 475 -18.30 -11.38 -8.48
CA PRO A 475 -18.33 -12.50 -7.53
C PRO A 475 -19.52 -12.45 -6.53
N GLY A 476 -20.10 -11.27 -6.27
CA GLY A 476 -21.23 -11.08 -5.35
C GLY A 476 -22.62 -11.43 -5.92
N PRO A 477 -23.07 -10.82 -7.04
CA PRO A 477 -24.44 -11.01 -7.53
C PRO A 477 -24.76 -12.43 -8.06
N ILE A 478 -23.74 -13.19 -8.48
CA ILE A 478 -23.91 -14.57 -8.97
C ILE A 478 -24.23 -15.56 -7.83
N GLN A 479 -24.01 -15.18 -6.57
CA GLN A 479 -24.39 -16.00 -5.40
C GLN A 479 -25.81 -15.75 -4.88
N GLY A 480 -26.60 -14.88 -5.54
CA GLY A 480 -28.01 -14.72 -5.24
C GLY A 480 -28.81 -15.96 -5.69
N HIS A 481 -29.14 -16.83 -4.75
CA HIS A 481 -30.16 -17.87 -4.90
C HIS A 481 -31.56 -17.27 -5.04
#